data_AF-A0A139R4Z8-F1
#
_entry.id   AF-A0A139R4Z8-F1
#
_cell.length_a   1.000
_cell.length_b   1.000
_cell.length_c   1.000
_cell.angle_alpha   90.00
_cell.angle_beta   90.00
_cell.angle_gamma   90.00
#
_symmetry.space_group_name_H-M   'P 1'
#
loop_
_entity.id
_entity.type
_entity.pdbx_description
1 polymer ?
#
loop_
_entity_poly.entity_id
_entity_poly.type
_entity_poly.pdbx_seq_one_letter_code
_entity_poly.pdbx_strand_id
1 'polypeptide(L)'
;MTEQGVITAETVAKMRSVDNPVAQVAADLMDHYGDYSGTAPVVLNDPEVIAYLIDPTMFSGVDYYVDVETQGQLTRGHLVVDQHNMTGKQPNATLMTTLDNDKFVDLILSSLTAY
;
A
#
# COMPACT_ATOMS: atom_id res chain seq x y z
N MET A 1 4.45 -0.91 6.48
CA MET A 1 3.20 -1.46 5.93
C MET A 1 3.30 -1.77 4.44
N THR A 2 3.97 -0.91 3.67
CA THR A 2 4.02 -0.89 2.19
C THR A 2 4.70 -2.09 1.51
N GLU A 3 4.63 -3.28 2.10
CA GLU A 3 5.12 -4.54 1.53
C GLU A 3 4.01 -5.61 1.49
N GLN A 4 2.77 -5.27 1.88
CA GLN A 4 1.65 -6.21 1.98
C GLN A 4 0.65 -6.12 0.82
N GLY A 5 0.55 -4.98 0.13
CA GLY A 5 -0.28 -4.77 -1.07
C GLY A 5 0.29 -5.45 -2.33
N VAL A 6 0.46 -6.77 -2.27
CA VAL A 6 1.13 -7.57 -3.29
C VAL A 6 0.23 -7.87 -4.48
N ILE A 7 0.72 -7.55 -5.67
CA ILE A 7 0.13 -7.90 -6.97
C ILE A 7 0.96 -9.02 -7.59
N THR A 8 0.31 -10.15 -7.84
CA THR A 8 0.96 -11.33 -8.45
C THR A 8 0.84 -11.30 -9.97
N ALA A 9 1.64 -12.10 -10.67
CA ALA A 9 1.48 -12.32 -12.11
C ALA A 9 0.08 -12.85 -12.48
N GLU A 10 -0.53 -13.66 -11.59
CA GLU A 10 -1.92 -14.11 -11.77
C GLU A 10 -2.91 -12.95 -11.67
N THR A 11 -2.71 -12.04 -10.71
CA THR A 11 -3.52 -10.82 -10.57
C THR A 11 -3.42 -9.96 -11.83
N VAL A 12 -2.22 -9.79 -12.38
CA VAL A 12 -2.03 -9.03 -13.64
C VAL A 12 -2.71 -9.71 -14.81
N ALA A 13 -2.64 -11.03 -14.92
CA ALA A 13 -3.38 -11.77 -15.95
C ALA A 13 -4.90 -11.55 -15.82
N LYS A 14 -5.43 -11.50 -14.59
CA LYS A 14 -6.85 -11.15 -14.34
C LYS A 14 -7.16 -9.71 -14.77
N MET A 15 -6.32 -8.73 -14.41
CA MET A 15 -6.46 -7.34 -14.85
C MET A 15 -6.51 -7.26 -16.39
N ARG A 16 -5.58 -7.94 -17.07
CA ARG A 16 -5.48 -7.96 -18.54
C ARG A 16 -6.67 -8.62 -19.23
N SER A 17 -7.41 -9.49 -18.53
CA SER A 17 -8.62 -10.13 -19.07
C SER A 17 -9.86 -9.22 -19.10
N VAL A 18 -9.80 -8.04 -18.47
CA VAL A 18 -10.89 -7.06 -18.50
C VAL A 18 -10.81 -6.25 -19.81
N ASP A 19 -11.88 -6.31 -20.61
CA ASP A 19 -11.95 -5.75 -21.97
C ASP A 19 -12.26 -4.25 -21.99
N ASN A 20 -11.37 -3.44 -21.41
CA ASN A 20 -11.40 -1.98 -21.53
C ASN A 20 -9.97 -1.39 -21.52
N PRO A 21 -9.76 -0.20 -22.11
CA PRO A 21 -8.42 0.38 -22.24
C PRO A 21 -7.77 0.74 -20.89
N VAL A 22 -8.55 1.01 -19.84
CA VAL A 22 -8.02 1.36 -18.52
C VAL A 22 -7.34 0.14 -17.88
N ALA A 23 -7.98 -1.02 -17.96
CA ALA A 23 -7.44 -2.28 -17.45
C ALA A 23 -6.19 -2.73 -18.20
N GLN A 24 -6.14 -2.51 -19.53
CA GLN A 24 -4.95 -2.79 -20.33
C GLN A 24 -3.77 -1.92 -19.89
N VAL A 25 -3.98 -0.60 -19.73
CA VAL A 25 -2.92 0.31 -19.24
C VAL A 25 -2.49 -0.05 -17.82
N ALA A 26 -3.42 -0.39 -16.93
CA ALA A 26 -3.09 -0.80 -15.58
C ALA A 26 -2.22 -2.08 -15.56
N ALA A 27 -2.55 -3.08 -16.37
CA ALA A 27 -1.75 -4.30 -16.51
C ALA A 27 -0.36 -4.00 -17.12
N ASP A 28 -0.29 -3.15 -18.14
CA ASP A 28 0.98 -2.74 -18.76
C ASP A 28 1.91 -2.02 -17.77
N LEU A 29 1.36 -1.19 -16.87
CA LEU A 29 2.13 -0.57 -15.79
C LEU A 29 2.69 -1.62 -14.82
N MET A 30 1.88 -2.63 -14.46
CA MET A 30 2.37 -3.71 -13.61
C MET A 30 3.50 -4.49 -14.29
N ASP A 31 3.38 -4.76 -15.60
CA ASP A 31 4.44 -5.43 -16.36
C ASP A 31 5.71 -4.59 -16.51
N HIS A 32 5.59 -3.27 -16.55
CA HIS A 32 6.73 -2.37 -16.63
C HIS A 32 7.51 -2.25 -15.32
N TYR A 33 6.79 -2.14 -14.19
CA TYR A 33 7.39 -1.94 -12.87
C TYR A 33 7.63 -3.23 -12.11
N GLY A 34 6.97 -4.31 -12.52
CA GLY A 34 7.05 -5.61 -11.88
C GLY A 34 8.24 -6.43 -12.37
N ASP A 35 9.05 -6.90 -11.43
CA ASP A 35 10.02 -7.96 -11.70
C ASP A 35 9.43 -9.32 -11.30
N TYR A 36 8.78 -9.99 -12.25
CA TYR A 36 8.25 -11.35 -12.05
C TYR A 36 9.32 -12.44 -12.18
N SER A 37 10.55 -12.08 -12.55
CA SER A 37 11.68 -13.01 -12.66
C SER A 37 12.49 -13.13 -11.37
N GLY A 38 12.31 -12.18 -10.44
CA GLY A 38 13.11 -12.00 -9.24
C GLY A 38 12.53 -12.59 -7.95
N THR A 39 13.17 -12.24 -6.84
CA THR A 39 12.88 -12.71 -5.47
C THR A 39 11.87 -11.84 -4.71
N ALA A 40 11.37 -10.75 -5.30
CA ALA A 40 10.53 -9.75 -4.62
C ALA A 40 9.20 -9.54 -5.37
N PRO A 41 8.06 -9.46 -4.65
CA PRO A 41 6.75 -9.24 -5.26
C PRO A 41 6.58 -7.81 -5.81
N VAL A 42 5.66 -7.62 -6.75
CA VAL A 42 5.17 -6.29 -7.14
C VAL A 42 4.27 -5.79 -6.03
N VAL A 43 4.56 -4.61 -5.47
CA VAL A 43 3.76 -4.01 -4.39
C VAL A 43 3.23 -2.65 -4.83
N LEU A 44 1.95 -2.41 -4.55
CA LEU A 44 1.27 -1.16 -4.86
C LEU A 44 1.07 -0.32 -3.60
N ASN A 45 1.93 0.67 -3.39
CA ASN A 45 1.86 1.52 -2.19
C ASN A 45 0.76 2.58 -2.30
N ASP A 46 0.77 3.38 -3.37
CA ASP A 46 -0.12 4.53 -3.49
C ASP A 46 -1.62 4.13 -3.53
N PRO A 47 -2.01 3.03 -4.22
CA PRO A 47 -3.39 2.58 -4.20
C PRO A 47 -3.90 2.13 -2.82
N GLU A 48 -3.04 1.77 -1.86
CA GLU A 48 -3.46 1.43 -0.49
C GLU A 48 -4.19 2.59 0.19
N VAL A 49 -3.80 3.84 -0.11
CA VAL A 49 -4.46 5.04 0.44
C VAL A 49 -5.90 5.14 -0.04
N ILE A 50 -6.13 4.92 -1.34
CA ILE A 50 -7.48 4.96 -1.92
C ILE A 50 -8.31 3.78 -1.40
N ALA A 51 -7.71 2.59 -1.29
CA ALA A 51 -8.35 1.42 -0.70
C ALA A 51 -8.79 1.67 0.75
N TYR A 52 -7.95 2.31 1.57
CA TYR A 52 -8.30 2.68 2.94
C TYR A 52 -9.50 3.64 3.00
N LEU A 53 -9.57 4.61 2.08
CA LEU A 53 -10.70 5.54 2.00
C LEU A 53 -12.01 4.86 1.56
N ILE A 54 -11.93 3.82 0.74
CA ILE A 54 -13.10 3.06 0.26
C ILE A 54 -13.60 2.08 1.32
N ASP A 55 -12.71 1.25 1.87
CA ASP A 55 -13.03 0.31 2.94
C ASP A 55 -11.88 0.23 3.96
N PRO A 56 -11.97 0.99 5.07
CA PRO A 56 -10.93 0.99 6.09
C PRO A 56 -10.86 -0.35 6.85
N THR A 57 -11.85 -1.25 6.72
CA THR A 57 -11.84 -2.56 7.41
C THR A 57 -10.82 -3.54 6.82
N MET A 58 -10.22 -3.20 5.67
CA MET A 58 -9.07 -3.92 5.11
C MET A 58 -7.78 -3.69 5.91
N PHE A 59 -7.73 -2.66 6.75
CA PHE A 59 -6.52 -2.21 7.42
C PHE A 59 -6.64 -2.35 8.93
N SER A 60 -5.51 -2.57 9.60
CA SER A 60 -5.37 -2.37 11.04
C SER A 60 -4.19 -1.46 11.31
N GLY A 61 -4.27 -0.68 12.39
CA GLY A 61 -3.22 0.26 12.77
C GLY A 61 -3.23 0.55 14.25
N VAL A 62 -2.18 1.25 14.69
CA VAL A 62 -2.00 1.65 16.09
C VAL A 62 -1.72 3.14 16.15
N ASP A 63 -2.39 3.82 17.07
CA ASP A 63 -2.18 5.25 17.31
C ASP A 63 -0.88 5.48 18.07
N TYR A 64 0.01 6.28 17.48
CA TYR A 64 1.27 6.68 18.07
C TYR A 64 1.47 8.19 18.00
N TYR A 65 2.35 8.70 18.86
CA TYR A 65 3.00 9.96 18.58
C TYR A 65 4.08 9.73 17.52
N VAL A 66 4.03 10.50 16.44
CA VAL A 66 4.99 10.45 15.34
C VAL A 66 5.50 11.86 15.06
N ASP A 67 6.80 12.00 14.84
CA ASP A 67 7.45 13.25 14.44
C ASP A 67 8.37 13.03 13.24
N VAL A 68 8.71 14.11 12.55
CA VAL A 68 9.65 14.08 11.41
C VAL A 68 10.99 14.66 11.84
N GLU A 69 12.06 13.88 11.76
CA GLU A 69 13.41 14.38 12.02
C GLU A 69 13.85 15.32 10.89
N THR A 70 14.26 16.54 11.22
CA THR A 70 14.55 17.59 10.21
C THR A 70 15.98 18.15 10.26
N GLN A 71 16.75 17.83 11.31
CA GLN A 71 18.04 18.46 11.62
C GLN A 71 19.22 17.48 11.65
N GLY A 72 19.00 16.22 12.03
CA GLY A 72 20.06 15.22 12.22
C GLY A 72 20.86 14.90 10.95
N GLN A 73 22.17 14.67 11.09
CA GLN A 73 23.05 14.34 9.95
C GLN A 73 22.74 12.97 9.33
N LEU A 74 22.29 12.00 10.13
CA LEU A 74 22.10 10.61 9.71
C LEU A 74 20.64 10.23 9.45
N THR A 75 19.68 10.95 10.03
CA THR A 75 18.28 10.52 10.13
C THR A 75 17.27 11.56 9.62
N ARG A 76 17.72 12.61 8.95
CA ARG A 76 16.83 13.62 8.36
C ARG A 76 15.82 12.95 7.41
N GLY A 77 14.53 13.25 7.61
CA GLY A 77 13.40 12.66 6.89
C GLY A 77 12.81 11.41 7.54
N HIS A 78 13.41 10.88 8.61
CA HIS A 78 12.88 9.73 9.32
C HIS A 78 11.63 10.09 10.13
N LEU A 79 10.65 9.17 10.14
CA LEU A 79 9.49 9.23 11.02
C LEU A 79 9.87 8.61 12.38
N VAL A 80 10.04 9.44 13.40
CA VAL A 80 10.30 9.00 14.76
C VAL A 80 8.98 8.60 15.41
N VAL A 81 8.77 7.30 15.61
CA VAL A 81 7.54 6.73 16.17
C VAL A 81 7.76 6.36 17.64
N ASP A 82 6.96 6.92 18.54
CA ASP A 82 7.04 6.62 19.98
C ASP A 82 6.26 5.35 20.35
N GLN A 83 6.76 4.19 19.91
CA GLN A 83 6.09 2.89 20.06
C GLN A 83 5.90 2.45 21.52
N HIS A 84 6.72 2.97 22.43
CA HIS A 84 6.74 2.59 23.84
C HIS A 84 6.24 3.70 24.77
N ASN A 85 5.65 4.77 24.21
CA ASN A 85 5.15 5.92 24.97
C ASN A 85 6.19 6.53 25.92
N MET A 86 7.43 6.65 25.46
CA MET A 86 8.55 7.19 26.23
C MET A 86 8.58 8.72 26.27
N THR A 87 7.92 9.39 25.32
CA THR A 87 7.93 10.86 25.21
C THR A 87 6.84 11.53 26.05
N GLY A 88 5.81 10.77 26.47
CA GLY A 88 4.63 11.28 27.17
C GLY A 88 3.72 12.17 26.33
N LYS A 89 3.97 12.27 25.01
CA LYS A 89 3.15 13.03 24.08
C LYS A 89 1.92 12.22 23.67
N GLN A 90 0.83 12.93 23.38
CA GLN A 90 -0.39 12.28 22.91
C GLN A 90 -0.21 11.76 21.47
N PRO A 91 -0.82 10.62 21.12
CA PRO A 91 -0.85 10.16 19.73
C PRO A 91 -1.38 11.22 18.76
N ASN A 92 -0.78 11.30 17.58
CA ASN A 92 -1.13 12.27 16.53
C ASN A 92 -1.32 11.62 15.15
N ALA A 93 -1.01 10.33 15.00
CA ALA A 93 -1.19 9.59 13.77
C ALA A 93 -1.46 8.11 14.06
N THR A 94 -2.27 7.47 13.23
CA THR A 94 -2.44 6.03 13.20
C THR A 94 -1.44 5.44 12.23
N LEU A 95 -0.48 4.65 12.73
CA LEU A 95 0.43 3.90 11.87
C LEU A 95 -0.23 2.59 11.48
N MET A 96 -0.56 2.44 10.21
CA MET A 96 -1.14 1.20 9.69
C MET A 96 -0.08 0.08 9.73
N THR A 97 -0.47 -1.10 10.22
CA THR A 97 0.41 -2.24 10.48
C THR A 97 0.09 -3.45 9.62
N THR A 98 -1.17 -3.63 9.22
CA THR A 98 -1.60 -4.76 8.38
C THR A 98 -2.56 -4.33 7.29
N LEU A 99 -2.55 -5.06 6.18
CA LEU A 99 -3.48 -4.98 5.07
C LEU A 99 -4.01 -6.39 4.74
N ASP A 100 -5.33 -6.51 4.60
CA ASP A 100 -5.99 -7.66 3.99
C ASP A 100 -5.78 -7.60 2.47
N ASN A 101 -4.74 -8.30 1.98
CA ASN A 101 -4.36 -8.25 0.58
C ASN A 101 -5.40 -8.87 -0.36
N ASP A 102 -6.20 -9.83 0.11
CA ASP A 102 -7.23 -10.47 -0.71
C ASP A 102 -8.34 -9.46 -1.01
N LYS A 103 -8.85 -8.76 0.02
CA LYS A 103 -9.81 -7.68 -0.18
C LYS A 103 -9.25 -6.55 -1.04
N PHE A 104 -7.97 -6.22 -0.86
CA PHE A 104 -7.31 -5.18 -1.66
C PHE A 104 -7.26 -5.56 -3.15
N VAL A 105 -6.84 -6.78 -3.47
CA VAL A 105 -6.80 -7.29 -4.85
C VAL A 105 -8.21 -7.35 -5.46
N ASP A 106 -9.20 -7.81 -4.69
CA ASP A 106 -10.59 -7.84 -5.14
C ASP A 106 -11.13 -6.43 -5.44
N LEU A 107 -10.78 -5.45 -4.60
CA LEU A 107 -11.13 -4.04 -4.85
C LEU A 107 -10.49 -3.51 -6.14
N ILE A 108 -9.21 -3.80 -6.38
CA ILE A 108 -8.54 -3.38 -7.62
C ILE A 108 -9.23 -4.00 -8.85
N LEU A 109 -9.46 -5.31 -8.84
CA LEU A 109 -10.08 -6.00 -9.97
C LEU A 109 -11.51 -5.51 -10.23
N SER A 110 -12.32 -5.34 -9.19
CA SER A 110 -13.68 -4.81 -9.31
C SER A 110 -13.71 -3.34 -9.74
N SER A 111 -12.71 -2.54 -9.37
CA SER A 111 -12.60 -1.15 -9.83
C SER A 111 -12.33 -1.06 -11.33
N LEU A 112 -11.56 -2.00 -11.89
CA LEU A 112 -11.26 -2.03 -13.32
C LEU A 112 -12.47 -2.41 -14.18
N THR A 113 -13.42 -3.21 -13.66
CA THR A 113 -14.63 -3.60 -14.41
C THR A 113 -15.69 -2.50 -14.49
N ALA A 114 -15.51 -1.40 -13.76
CA ALA A 114 -16.43 -0.26 -13.77
C ALA A 114 -16.25 0.70 -14.97
N TYR A 115 -15.22 0.47 -15.80
CA TYR A 115 -14.92 1.24 -17.02
C TYR A 115 -15.37 0.50 -18.29
#